data_AF-A0A1L7I875-F1
#
_entry.id   AF-A0A1L7I875-F1
#
_cell.length_a   1.000
_cell.length_b   1.000
_cell.length_c   1.000
_cell.angle_alpha   90.00
_cell.angle_beta   90.00
_cell.angle_gamma   90.00
#
_symmetry.space_group_name_H-M   'P 1'
#
loop_
_entity.id
_entity.type
_entity.pdbx_description
1 polymer ?
#
loop_
_entity_poly.entity_id
_entity_poly.type
_entity_poly.pdbx_seq_one_letter_code
_entity_poly.pdbx_strand_id
1 'polypeptide(L)'
;MTLSQGEGTGAFKAKGASPSLDFRVTDSPVVKLELVCQNEEAQSAIDIILENSKTTEPGDGIIYLSDIEDAFRIKTGESLNRSGLNNDGNE
;
A
#
# COMPACT_ATOMS: atom_id res chain seq x y z
N MET A 1 -4.53 -7.00 -4.92
CA MET A 1 -3.40 -6.10 -5.24
C MET A 1 -3.88 -5.09 -6.27
N THR A 2 -3.52 -3.83 -6.08
CA THR A 2 -3.82 -2.71 -6.98
C THR A 2 -2.53 -1.95 -7.26
N LEU A 3 -2.37 -1.44 -8.49
CA LEU A 3 -1.25 -0.62 -8.91
C LEU A 3 -1.77 0.71 -9.44
N SER A 4 -1.16 1.81 -9.02
CA SER A 4 -1.47 3.16 -9.51
C SER A 4 -0.18 3.88 -9.90
N GLN A 5 -0.17 4.53 -11.06
CA GLN A 5 0.93 5.42 -11.45
C GLN A 5 0.73 6.79 -10.83
N GLY A 6 1.83 7.44 -10.44
CA GLY A 6 1.78 8.78 -9.87
C GLY A 6 3.13 9.48 -9.88
N GLU A 7 3.16 10.58 -9.16
CA GLU A 7 4.29 11.47 -8.99
C GLU A 7 4.63 11.56 -7.49
N GLY A 8 5.90 11.49 -7.14
CA GLY A 8 6.38 11.51 -5.76
C GLY A 8 7.58 12.44 -5.60
N THR A 9 7.59 13.21 -4.51
CA THR A 9 8.58 14.27 -4.26
C THR A 9 9.73 13.85 -3.33
N GLY A 10 9.64 12.65 -2.76
CA GLY A 10 10.61 12.14 -1.79
C GLY A 10 10.85 13.13 -0.63
N ALA A 11 12.12 13.35 -0.29
CA ALA A 11 12.51 14.20 0.85
C ALA A 11 12.58 15.71 0.55
N PHE A 12 12.04 16.21 -0.58
CA PHE A 12 12.03 17.63 -0.95
C PHE A 12 13.39 18.35 -0.80
N LYS A 13 14.50 17.71 -1.22
CA LYS A 13 15.86 18.22 -0.94
C LYS A 13 16.33 19.36 -1.87
N ALA A 14 15.54 19.76 -2.87
CA ALA A 14 15.92 20.82 -3.79
C ALA A 14 15.72 22.22 -3.16
N LYS A 15 16.72 23.09 -3.30
CA LYS A 15 16.70 24.45 -2.76
C LYS A 15 15.61 25.27 -3.48
N GLY A 16 14.52 25.58 -2.79
CA GLY A 16 13.34 26.25 -3.35
C GLY A 16 12.14 25.35 -3.64
N ALA A 17 12.20 24.07 -3.28
CA ALA A 17 11.04 23.18 -3.36
C ALA A 17 9.98 23.56 -2.31
N SER A 18 8.74 23.72 -2.74
CA SER A 18 7.56 23.88 -1.88
C SER A 18 6.47 22.92 -2.33
N PRO A 19 5.67 22.34 -1.41
CA PRO A 19 4.51 21.55 -1.82
C PRO A 19 3.55 22.45 -2.60
N SER A 20 3.37 22.18 -3.88
CA SER A 20 2.37 22.85 -4.70
C SER A 20 1.77 21.84 -5.66
N LEU A 21 0.49 21.99 -5.99
CA LEU A 21 -0.17 21.17 -7.00
C LEU A 21 0.20 21.59 -8.43
N ASP A 22 0.93 22.70 -8.59
CA ASP A 22 1.24 23.33 -9.87
C ASP A 22 2.70 23.16 -10.33
N PHE A 23 3.64 22.78 -9.45
CA PHE A 23 5.06 22.57 -9.80
C PHE A 23 5.42 21.10 -9.97
N ARG A 24 5.42 20.64 -11.22
CA ARG A 24 5.87 19.31 -11.67
C ARG A 24 7.41 19.11 -11.64
N VAL A 25 8.17 20.10 -11.18
CA VAL A 25 9.64 20.14 -11.39
C VAL A 25 10.40 19.20 -10.45
N THR A 26 9.81 18.80 -9.32
CA THR A 26 10.46 17.94 -8.31
C THR A 26 9.93 16.52 -8.27
N ASP A 27 9.04 16.19 -9.20
CA ASP A 27 8.19 15.02 -9.10
C ASP A 27 8.82 13.88 -9.90
N SER A 28 9.19 12.82 -9.20
CA SER A 28 9.69 11.59 -9.82
C SER A 28 8.52 10.67 -10.15
N PRO A 29 8.55 9.97 -11.30
CA PRO A 29 7.59 8.92 -11.59
C PRO A 29 7.64 7.84 -10.50
N VAL A 30 6.48 7.48 -9.95
CA VAL A 30 6.35 6.41 -8.94
C VAL A 30 5.22 5.47 -9.30
N VAL A 31 5.32 4.24 -8.78
CA VAL A 31 4.22 3.27 -8.79
C VAL A 31 3.80 3.02 -7.35
N LYS A 32 2.53 3.27 -7.04
CA LYS A 32 1.92 2.90 -5.76
C LYS A 32 1.37 1.48 -5.87
N LEU A 33 1.91 0.56 -5.07
CA LEU A 33 1.40 -0.80 -4.91
C LEU A 33 0.58 -0.87 -3.62
N GLU A 34 -0.68 -1.28 -3.74
CA GLU A 34 -1.59 -1.49 -2.61
C GLU A 34 -1.93 -2.99 -2.52
N LEU A 35 -1.52 -3.61 -1.41
CA LEU A 35 -1.71 -5.02 -1.14
C LEU A 35 -2.46 -5.19 0.18
N VAL A 36 -3.62 -5.83 0.10
CA VAL A 36 -4.35 -6.34 1.27
C VAL A 36 -4.09 -7.84 1.34
N CYS A 37 -3.63 -8.31 2.50
CA CYS A 37 -3.31 -9.71 2.77
C CYS A 37 -3.80 -10.09 4.18
N GLN A 38 -3.69 -11.38 4.54
CA GLN A 38 -3.94 -11.80 5.92
C GLN A 38 -2.81 -11.32 6.84
N ASN A 39 -3.11 -11.19 8.14
CA ASN A 39 -2.16 -10.68 9.13
C ASN A 39 -0.87 -11.54 9.18
N GLU A 40 -1.00 -12.85 9.02
CA GLU A 40 0.12 -13.79 9.05
C GLU A 40 1.02 -13.67 7.81
N GLU A 41 0.53 -13.07 6.72
CA GLU A 41 1.24 -12.89 5.46
C GLU A 41 1.92 -11.51 5.35
N ALA A 42 1.54 -10.56 6.20
CA ALA A 42 2.00 -9.17 6.12
C ALA A 42 3.52 -9.03 6.16
N GLN A 43 4.18 -9.70 7.12
CA GLN A 43 5.64 -9.64 7.25
C GLN A 43 6.35 -10.27 6.04
N SER A 44 5.86 -11.41 5.56
CA SER A 44 6.40 -12.09 4.38
C SER A 44 6.33 -11.20 3.13
N ALA A 45 5.20 -10.50 2.94
CA ALA A 45 5.05 -9.55 1.84
C ALA A 45 6.04 -8.38 1.95
N ILE A 46 6.23 -7.82 3.14
CA ILE A 46 7.21 -6.76 3.39
C ILE A 46 8.62 -7.24 3.04
N ASP A 47 9.02 -8.42 3.51
CA ASP A 47 10.36 -8.96 3.30
C ASP A 47 10.65 -9.19 1.81
N ILE A 48 9.69 -9.75 1.06
CA ILE A 48 9.81 -9.94 -0.39
C ILE A 48 9.96 -8.60 -1.11
N ILE A 49 9.17 -7.59 -0.75
CA ILE A 49 9.27 -6.26 -1.36
C ILE A 49 10.66 -5.67 -1.08
N LEU A 50 11.12 -5.69 0.18
CA LEU A 50 12.44 -5.17 0.56
C LEU A 50 13.59 -5.86 -0.17
N GLU A 51 13.53 -7.19 -0.31
CA GLU A 51 14.56 -7.98 -1.00
C GLU A 51 14.66 -7.59 -2.49
N ASN A 52 13.54 -7.34 -3.15
CA ASN A 52 13.49 -7.13 -4.60
C ASN A 52 13.52 -5.65 -5.01
N SER A 53 13.15 -4.72 -4.14
CA SER A 53 13.03 -3.29 -4.47
C SER A 53 14.26 -2.46 -4.08
N LYS A 54 15.14 -3.00 -3.23
CA LYS A 54 16.28 -2.24 -2.70
C LYS A 54 17.39 -2.08 -3.74
N THR A 55 17.85 -0.86 -3.93
CA THR A 55 18.97 -0.51 -4.82
C THR A 55 20.08 0.20 -4.05
N THR A 56 21.14 0.60 -4.77
CA THR A 56 22.21 1.45 -4.22
C THR A 56 21.87 2.94 -4.27
N GLU A 57 20.82 3.32 -4.99
CA GLU A 57 20.45 4.70 -5.25
C GLU A 57 19.33 5.15 -4.29
N PRO A 58 19.25 6.45 -3.97
CA PRO A 58 18.12 6.97 -3.21
C PRO A 58 16.84 6.95 -4.05
N GLY A 59 15.71 6.62 -3.42
CA GLY A 59 14.39 6.69 -4.07
C GLY A 59 13.67 5.36 -4.24
N ASP A 60 14.16 4.27 -3.65
CA ASP A 60 13.50 2.94 -3.66
C ASP A 60 12.05 2.94 -3.14
N GLY A 61 11.66 4.01 -2.43
CA GLY A 61 10.31 4.24 -1.95
C GLY A 61 10.15 3.98 -0.45
N ILE A 62 8.90 3.90 -0.01
CA ILE A 62 8.52 3.71 1.38
C ILE A 62 7.37 2.71 1.40
N ILE A 63 7.46 1.72 2.29
CA ILE A 63 6.34 0.82 2.58
C ILE A 63 5.56 1.42 3.76
N TYR A 64 4.27 1.60 3.57
CA TYR A 64 3.34 1.96 4.64
C TYR A 64 2.53 0.72 5.01
N LEU A 65 2.42 0.42 6.30
CA LEU A 65 1.56 -0.62 6.83
C LEU A 65 0.38 0.04 7.55
N SER A 66 -0.83 -0.44 7.27
CA SER A 66 -2.06 0.02 7.89
C SER A 66 -3.01 -1.16 8.08
N ASP A 67 -3.70 -1.20 9.20
CA ASP A 67 -4.72 -2.22 9.46
C ASP A 67 -5.97 -1.98 8.59
N ILE A 68 -6.58 -3.08 8.13
CA ILE A 68 -7.88 -3.07 7.48
C ILE A 68 -8.89 -3.67 8.45
N GLU A 69 -9.85 -2.85 8.89
CA GLU A 69 -10.89 -3.28 9.84
C GLU A 69 -11.86 -4.29 9.22
N ASP A 70 -12.29 -4.05 7.97
CA ASP A 70 -13.15 -4.94 7.21
C ASP A 70 -12.99 -4.73 5.71
N ALA A 71 -13.39 -5.73 4.92
CA ALA A 71 -13.42 -5.66 3.48
C ALA A 71 -14.66 -6.40 2.96
N PHE A 72 -15.30 -5.88 1.91
CA PHE A 72 -16.56 -6.44 1.40
C PHE A 72 -16.46 -6.84 -0.07
N ARG A 73 -17.11 -7.94 -0.44
CA ARG A 73 -17.29 -8.31 -1.85
C ARG A 73 -18.42 -7.49 -2.45
N ILE A 74 -18.12 -6.57 -3.37
CA ILE A 74 -19.13 -5.72 -4.03
C ILE A 74 -20.29 -6.55 -4.61
N LYS A 75 -19.99 -7.70 -5.22
CA LYS A 75 -21.00 -8.54 -5.86
C LYS A 75 -22.04 -9.11 -4.88
N THR A 76 -21.63 -9.49 -3.67
CA THR A 76 -22.51 -10.16 -2.69
C THR A 76 -22.88 -9.29 -1.51
N GLY A 77 -22.15 -8.20 -1.26
CA GLY A 77 -22.27 -7.39 -0.05
C GLY A 77 -21.73 -8.07 1.20
N GLU A 78 -21.14 -9.27 1.08
CA GLU A 78 -20.65 -10.04 2.21
C GLU A 78 -19.29 -9.53 2.68
N SER A 79 -19.12 -9.50 4.00
CA SER A 79 -17.83 -9.25 4.64
C SER A 79 -16.87 -10.40 4.33
N LEU A 80 -15.62 -10.03 4.05
CA LEU A 80 -14.48 -10.93 3.91
C LEU A 80 -13.86 -11.24 5.27
N ASN A 81 -14.20 -10.47 6.31
CA ASN A 81 -13.80 -10.76 7.66
C ASN A 81 -14.50 -12.02 8.16
N ARG A 82 -13.74 -13.09 8.36
CA ARG A 82 -14.25 -14.40 8.77
C ARG A 82 -14.55 -14.49 10.27
N SER A 83 -14.25 -13.46 11.07
CA SER A 83 -14.44 -13.49 12.51
C SER A 83 -15.91 -13.60 12.96
N GLY A 84 -16.88 -13.43 12.05
CA GLY A 84 -18.32 -13.57 12.31
C GLY A 84 -18.96 -14.91 11.92
N LEU A 85 -18.20 -15.88 11.39
CA LEU A 85 -18.75 -17.13 10.83
C LEU A 85 -18.81 -18.32 11.82
N ASN A 86 -18.83 -18.07 13.13
CA ASN A 86 -19.05 -19.12 14.13
C ASN A 86 -20.44 -18.99 14.76
N ASN A 87 -21.20 -20.08 14.63
CA ASN A 87 -22.45 -20.44 15.30
C ASN A 87 -23.76 -19.87 14.74
N ASP A 88 -24.23 -20.44 13.63
CA ASP A 88 -25.66 -20.75 13.44
C ASP A 88 -25.80 -22.11 12.73
N GLY A 89 -25.30 -23.14 13.43
CA GLY A 89 -25.46 -24.54 13.05
C GLY A 89 -25.75 -25.38 14.29
N ASN A 90 -26.79 -25.01 15.04
CA ASN A 90 -27.45 -25.90 15.99
C ASN A 90 -28.78 -26.38 15.37
N GLU A 91 -28.91 -27.71 15.37
CA GLU A 91 -30.03 -28.58 14.95
C GLU A 91 -30.13 -28.94 13.46
#